data_AF-A0A1J4QER6-F1
#
_entry.id   AF-A0A1J4QER6-F1
#
_cell.length_a   1.000
_cell.length_b   1.000
_cell.length_c   1.000
_cell.angle_alpha   90.00
_cell.angle_beta   90.00
_cell.angle_gamma   90.00
#
_symmetry.space_group_name_H-M   'P 1'
#
loop_
_entity.id
_entity.type
_entity.pdbx_description
1 polymer ?
#
loop_
_entity_poly.entity_id
_entity_poly.type
_entity_poly.pdbx_seq_one_letter_code
_entity_poly.pdbx_strand_id
1 'polypeptide(L)'
;MKLSTKLPLLVIPLIAGPMLLIGLLAYQQLKDNAHTKGQQEIRLLMDSLQSRVTQITEVALANVSVFADDPLFKNYVLTDDLEERYALMQRPLQSKLASIQNIYPDYYEIRVLQPDGFEDIRLTNRNIINRTEEEGESPHFMAIQQASSDLLSRIMLNPDNQEPALYVSRRIRLINTATESFRAEPELRGYLSLTISLQPLIDMLPSTPWNGAELLLTDNRHHVLATSLSAEQTRQPFSDRMTIIDEHPQAVQRSSSRDSPISITAGSYIRICRYTCCCPKQNCCGTPVISAGWY
;
A
#
# COMPACT_ATOMS: atom_id res chain seq x y z
N MET A 1 -37.71 44.81 51.95
CA MET A 1 -36.76 44.18 50.99
C MET A 1 -36.55 45.12 49.81
N LYS A 2 -35.30 45.52 49.52
CA LYS A 2 -34.97 46.68 48.66
C LYS A 2 -35.18 46.37 47.17
N LEU A 3 -35.90 47.26 46.48
CA LEU A 3 -36.25 47.21 45.04
C LEU A 3 -35.01 47.07 44.14
N SER A 4 -33.86 47.56 44.61
CA SER A 4 -32.54 47.48 43.97
C SER A 4 -32.05 46.06 43.67
N THR A 5 -32.60 45.05 44.35
CA THR A 5 -32.19 43.63 44.17
C THR A 5 -33.08 42.88 43.18
N LYS A 6 -34.32 43.34 42.95
CA LYS A 6 -35.28 42.67 42.06
C LYS A 6 -35.05 42.98 40.59
N LEU A 7 -34.58 44.20 40.30
CA LEU A 7 -34.31 44.68 38.95
C LEU A 7 -33.13 43.94 38.27
N PRO A 8 -31.94 43.76 38.90
CA PRO A 8 -30.86 42.99 38.29
C PRO A 8 -31.20 41.50 38.15
N LEU A 9 -32.00 40.93 39.05
CA LEU A 9 -32.44 39.53 38.96
C LEU A 9 -33.27 39.25 37.70
N LEU A 10 -33.98 40.26 37.16
CA LEU A 10 -34.78 40.13 35.94
C LEU A 10 -33.98 40.51 34.68
N VAL A 11 -33.13 41.54 34.77
CA VAL A 11 -32.35 42.04 33.62
C VAL A 11 -31.19 41.11 33.24
N ILE A 12 -30.50 40.52 34.23
CA ILE A 12 -29.37 39.61 33.97
C ILE A 12 -29.78 38.39 33.11
N PRO A 13 -30.80 37.58 33.48
CA PRO A 13 -31.18 36.43 32.65
C PRO A 13 -31.77 36.85 31.30
N LEU A 14 -32.39 38.05 31.21
CA LEU A 14 -32.92 38.58 29.97
C LEU A 14 -31.83 38.90 28.94
N ILE A 15 -30.64 39.32 29.40
CA ILE A 15 -29.49 39.59 28.52
C ILE A 15 -28.60 38.35 28.37
N ALA A 16 -28.30 37.66 29.48
CA ALA A 16 -27.39 36.51 29.49
C ALA A 16 -27.99 35.28 28.80
N GLY A 17 -29.31 35.07 28.88
CA GLY A 17 -29.99 33.94 28.25
C GLY A 17 -29.80 33.89 26.74
N PRO A 18 -30.17 34.95 25.99
CA PRO A 18 -29.94 35.03 24.55
C PRO A 18 -28.45 34.93 24.17
N MET A 19 -27.55 35.51 24.96
CA MET A 19 -26.11 35.43 24.70
C MET A 19 -25.58 33.99 24.86
N LEU A 20 -26.02 33.27 25.89
CA LEU A 20 -25.72 31.85 26.07
C LEU A 20 -26.29 30.99 24.95
N LEU A 21 -27.51 31.28 24.50
CA LEU A 21 -28.14 30.59 23.38
C LEU A 21 -27.29 30.73 22.10
N ILE A 22 -26.87 31.96 21.77
CA ILE A 22 -26.01 32.23 20.62
C ILE A 22 -24.67 31.51 20.78
N GLY A 23 -24.06 31.56 21.97
CA GLY A 23 -22.81 30.86 22.26
C GLY A 23 -22.91 29.34 22.05
N LEU A 24 -24.03 28.73 22.47
CA LEU A 24 -24.28 27.31 22.28
C LEU A 24 -24.45 26.94 20.80
N LEU A 25 -25.22 27.73 20.05
CA LEU A 25 -25.40 27.53 18.60
C LEU A 25 -24.09 27.71 17.83
N ALA A 26 -23.30 28.74 18.16
CA ALA A 26 -21.99 28.96 17.57
C ALA A 26 -21.03 27.81 17.89
N TYR A 27 -21.07 27.28 19.12
CA TYR A 27 -20.28 26.12 19.51
C TYR A 27 -20.67 24.86 18.72
N GLN A 28 -21.97 24.58 18.57
CA GLN A 28 -22.46 23.46 17.77
C GLN A 28 -22.01 23.59 16.31
N GLN A 29 -22.21 24.75 15.70
CA GLN A 29 -21.79 25.00 14.32
C GLN A 29 -20.28 24.84 14.14
N LEU A 30 -19.48 25.35 15.09
CA LEU A 30 -18.03 25.24 15.03
C LEU A 30 -17.58 23.77 15.13
N LYS A 31 -18.21 23.00 16.01
CA LYS A 31 -17.94 21.57 16.18
C LYS A 31 -18.25 20.79 14.89
N ASP A 32 -19.41 21.04 14.28
CA ASP A 32 -19.84 20.34 13.07
C ASP A 32 -18.97 20.72 11.86
N ASN A 33 -18.61 22.00 11.75
CA ASN A 33 -17.67 22.47 10.74
C ASN A 33 -16.29 21.83 10.90
N ALA A 34 -15.76 21.76 12.12
CA ALA A 34 -14.47 21.14 12.40
C ALA A 34 -14.48 19.64 12.06
N HIS A 35 -15.56 18.95 12.40
CA HIS A 35 -15.73 17.53 12.08
C HIS A 35 -15.79 17.29 10.56
N THR A 36 -16.63 18.04 9.85
CA THR A 36 -16.82 17.91 8.41
C THR A 36 -15.53 18.22 7.65
N LYS A 37 -14.84 19.30 8.04
CA LYS A 37 -13.57 19.69 7.44
C LYS A 37 -12.49 18.61 7.65
N GLY A 38 -12.38 18.06 8.86
CA GLY A 38 -11.44 16.97 9.14
C GLY A 38 -11.74 15.71 8.30
N GLN A 39 -13.01 15.34 8.15
CA GLN A 39 -13.40 14.22 7.29
C GLN A 39 -13.09 14.46 5.82
N GLN A 40 -13.24 15.68 5.33
CA GLN A 40 -12.91 16.03 3.95
C GLN A 40 -11.40 15.97 3.71
N GLU A 41 -10.59 16.50 4.64
CA GLU A 41 -9.13 16.44 4.55
C GLU A 41 -8.62 14.99 4.56
N ILE A 42 -9.22 14.11 5.38
CA ILE A 42 -8.96 12.67 5.36
C ILE A 42 -9.15 12.08 3.97
N ARG A 43 -10.33 12.31 3.39
CA ARG A 43 -10.71 11.72 2.11
C ARG A 43 -9.77 12.18 1.01
N LEU A 44 -9.49 13.49 0.95
CA LEU A 44 -8.57 14.05 -0.04
C LEU A 44 -7.16 13.46 0.07
N LEU A 45 -6.66 13.25 1.29
CA LEU A 45 -5.37 12.59 1.50
C LEU A 45 -5.41 11.13 1.04
N MET A 46 -6.46 10.37 1.38
CA MET A 46 -6.61 8.97 0.96
C MET A 46 -6.71 8.85 -0.56
N ASP A 47 -7.54 9.69 -1.19
CA ASP A 47 -7.74 9.70 -2.65
C ASP A 47 -6.41 10.01 -3.37
N SER A 48 -5.63 10.96 -2.84
CA SER A 48 -4.31 11.31 -3.38
C SER A 48 -3.31 10.16 -3.24
N LEU A 49 -3.26 9.50 -2.09
CA LEU A 49 -2.37 8.35 -1.87
C LEU A 49 -2.76 7.16 -2.75
N GLN A 50 -4.05 6.85 -2.83
CA GLN A 50 -4.56 5.78 -3.68
C GLN A 50 -4.21 6.06 -5.15
N SER A 51 -4.47 7.27 -5.63
CA SER A 51 -4.13 7.67 -7.00
C SER A 51 -2.62 7.51 -7.27
N ARG A 52 -1.76 7.90 -6.32
CA ARG A 52 -0.31 7.78 -6.47
C ARG A 52 0.15 6.31 -6.48
N VAL A 53 -0.37 5.46 -5.59
CA VAL A 53 -0.05 4.02 -5.58
C VAL A 53 -0.47 3.37 -6.89
N THR A 54 -1.68 3.66 -7.37
CA THR A 54 -2.19 3.16 -8.64
C THR A 54 -1.29 3.59 -9.79
N GLN A 55 -0.94 4.87 -9.87
CA GLN A 55 -0.07 5.39 -10.93
C GLN A 55 1.31 4.70 -10.92
N ILE A 56 1.96 4.57 -9.77
CA ILE A 56 3.27 3.89 -9.65
C ILE A 56 3.13 2.43 -10.11
N THR A 57 2.06 1.76 -9.71
CA THR A 57 1.81 0.36 -10.06
C THR A 57 1.56 0.18 -11.56
N GLU A 58 0.74 1.02 -12.18
CA GLU A 58 0.45 0.97 -13.61
C GLU A 58 1.71 1.24 -14.45
N VAL A 59 2.51 2.24 -14.07
CA VAL A 59 3.78 2.55 -14.74
C VAL A 59 4.75 1.37 -14.60
N ALA A 60 4.87 0.78 -13.41
CA ALA A 60 5.74 -0.38 -13.19
C ALA A 60 5.28 -1.62 -13.98
N LEU A 61 3.97 -1.87 -14.06
CA LEU A 61 3.39 -2.96 -14.86
C LEU A 61 3.65 -2.77 -16.35
N ALA A 62 3.53 -1.55 -16.86
CA ALA A 62 3.87 -1.22 -18.24
C ALA A 62 5.38 -1.43 -18.48
N ASN A 63 6.22 -0.92 -17.59
CA ASN A 63 7.68 -1.03 -17.70
C ASN A 63 8.17 -2.48 -17.66
N VAL A 64 7.71 -3.30 -16.70
CA VAL A 64 8.08 -4.72 -16.64
C VAL A 64 7.65 -5.44 -17.92
N SER A 65 6.51 -5.05 -18.50
CA SER A 65 6.03 -5.64 -19.75
C SER A 65 6.95 -5.29 -20.92
N VAL A 66 7.31 -4.01 -21.07
CA VAL A 66 8.25 -3.56 -22.11
C VAL A 66 9.61 -4.26 -21.97
N PHE A 67 10.13 -4.40 -20.75
CA PHE A 67 11.43 -5.03 -20.53
C PHE A 67 11.41 -6.54 -20.77
N ALA A 68 10.35 -7.21 -20.34
CA ALA A 68 10.14 -8.64 -20.61
C ALA A 68 9.96 -8.93 -22.12
N ASP A 69 9.48 -7.96 -22.88
CA ASP A 69 9.32 -8.11 -24.33
C ASP A 69 10.57 -7.78 -25.14
N ASP A 70 11.62 -7.29 -24.48
CA ASP A 70 12.87 -6.92 -25.11
C ASP A 70 13.62 -8.11 -25.72
N PRO A 71 14.15 -8.00 -26.96
CA PRO A 71 14.85 -9.10 -27.60
C PRO A 71 16.08 -9.61 -26.83
N LEU A 72 16.83 -8.71 -26.17
CA LEU A 72 18.01 -9.14 -25.40
C LEU A 72 17.60 -9.99 -24.20
N PHE A 73 16.54 -9.57 -23.50
CA PHE A 73 15.99 -10.32 -22.37
C PHE A 73 15.39 -11.66 -22.83
N LYS A 74 14.59 -11.66 -23.91
CA LYS A 74 14.00 -12.90 -24.46
C LYS A 74 15.06 -13.90 -24.88
N ASN A 75 16.09 -13.45 -25.60
CA ASN A 75 17.18 -14.33 -26.00
C ASN A 75 17.93 -14.85 -24.77
N TYR A 76 18.16 -14.02 -23.75
CA TYR A 76 18.87 -14.42 -22.54
C TYR A 76 18.16 -15.58 -21.81
N VAL A 77 16.83 -15.52 -21.68
CA VAL A 77 16.05 -16.58 -21.02
C VAL A 77 15.79 -17.81 -21.91
N LEU A 78 16.05 -17.72 -23.22
CA LEU A 78 15.92 -18.82 -24.17
C LEU A 78 17.26 -19.55 -24.43
N THR A 79 18.40 -18.95 -24.09
CA THR A 79 19.71 -19.56 -24.26
C THR A 79 20.00 -20.59 -23.17
N ASP A 80 19.87 -21.87 -23.51
CA ASP A 80 20.13 -22.98 -22.59
C ASP A 80 21.63 -23.10 -22.25
N ASP A 81 22.52 -22.80 -23.20
CA ASP A 81 23.97 -22.84 -22.99
C ASP A 81 24.43 -21.78 -21.98
N LEU A 82 24.89 -22.23 -20.82
CA LEU A 82 25.29 -21.34 -19.72
C LEU A 82 26.51 -20.49 -20.08
N GLU A 83 27.44 -21.03 -20.87
CA GLU A 83 28.65 -20.29 -21.27
C GLU A 83 28.27 -19.14 -22.19
N GLU A 84 27.43 -19.39 -23.21
CA GLU A 84 26.91 -18.37 -24.11
C GLU A 84 26.08 -17.32 -23.36
N ARG A 85 25.14 -17.77 -22.52
CA ARG A 85 24.24 -16.90 -21.75
C ARG A 85 25.03 -15.96 -20.84
N TYR A 86 25.96 -16.49 -20.05
CA TYR A 86 26.69 -15.68 -19.07
C TYR A 86 27.84 -14.89 -19.71
N ALA A 87 28.61 -15.50 -20.61
CA ALA A 87 29.77 -14.83 -21.19
C ALA A 87 29.38 -13.72 -22.18
N LEU A 88 28.32 -13.91 -22.96
CA LEU A 88 27.95 -12.97 -24.03
C LEU A 88 26.80 -12.04 -23.64
N MET A 89 25.80 -12.53 -22.91
CA MET A 89 24.52 -11.83 -22.79
C MET A 89 24.29 -11.17 -21.43
N GLN A 90 24.84 -11.73 -20.36
CA GLN A 90 24.61 -11.24 -18.99
C GLN A 90 25.07 -9.79 -18.82
N ARG A 91 26.28 -9.42 -19.27
CA ARG A 91 26.78 -8.04 -19.15
C ARG A 91 25.94 -7.02 -19.94
N PRO A 92 25.63 -7.24 -21.23
CA PRO A 92 24.70 -6.38 -21.96
C PRO A 92 23.34 -6.24 -21.26
N LEU A 93 22.79 -7.33 -20.74
CA LEU A 93 21.50 -7.32 -20.05
C LEU A 93 21.58 -6.49 -18.76
N GLN A 94 22.58 -6.74 -17.90
CA GLN A 94 22.79 -5.95 -16.68
C GLN A 94 22.99 -4.46 -16.99
N SER A 95 23.76 -4.11 -18.02
CA SER A 95 23.94 -2.72 -18.45
C SER A 95 22.61 -2.06 -18.85
N LYS A 96 21.77 -2.79 -19.58
CA LYS A 96 20.42 -2.33 -19.94
C LYS A 96 19.52 -2.13 -18.73
N LEU A 97 19.51 -3.09 -17.81
CA LEU A 97 18.76 -2.99 -16.55
C LEU A 97 19.26 -1.83 -15.68
N ALA A 98 20.57 -1.56 -15.67
CA ALA A 98 21.14 -0.41 -14.96
C ALA A 98 20.72 0.92 -15.58
N SER A 99 20.65 1.00 -16.91
CA SER A 99 20.10 2.18 -17.61
C SER A 99 18.64 2.45 -17.21
N ILE A 100 17.85 1.39 -17.04
CA ILE A 100 16.47 1.47 -16.54
C ILE A 100 16.44 2.01 -15.11
N GLN A 101 17.29 1.51 -14.20
CA GLN A 101 17.36 2.01 -12.83
C GLN A 101 17.79 3.49 -12.76
N ASN A 102 18.62 3.95 -13.70
CA ASN A 102 18.99 5.36 -13.78
C ASN A 102 17.80 6.26 -14.17
N ILE A 103 16.87 5.75 -14.98
CA ILE A 103 15.64 6.46 -15.37
C ILE A 103 14.59 6.38 -14.24
N TYR A 104 14.50 5.21 -13.58
CA TYR A 104 13.56 4.92 -12.50
C TYR A 104 14.30 4.58 -11.20
N PRO A 105 14.84 5.58 -10.47
CA PRO A 105 15.68 5.34 -9.30
C PRO A 105 14.95 4.64 -8.15
N ASP A 106 13.61 4.71 -8.11
CA ASP A 106 12.78 4.00 -7.13
C ASP A 106 12.79 2.48 -7.35
N TYR A 107 13.21 1.99 -8.52
CA TYR A 107 13.33 0.56 -8.83
C TYR A 107 14.64 0.05 -8.25
N TYR A 108 14.66 -0.15 -6.94
CA TYR A 108 15.89 -0.40 -6.22
C TYR A 108 16.40 -1.83 -6.38
N GLU A 109 15.56 -2.75 -6.86
CA GLU A 109 15.99 -4.05 -7.36
C GLU A 109 15.30 -4.42 -8.67
N ILE A 110 16.05 -5.04 -9.57
CA ILE A 110 15.54 -5.73 -10.74
C ILE A 110 16.11 -7.15 -10.72
N ARG A 111 15.23 -8.15 -10.77
CA ARG A 111 15.59 -9.56 -10.65
C ARG A 111 15.09 -10.38 -11.83
N VAL A 112 15.92 -11.29 -12.31
CA VAL A 112 15.56 -12.33 -13.27
C VAL A 112 15.59 -13.64 -12.51
N LEU A 113 14.44 -14.30 -12.38
CA LEU A 113 14.31 -15.56 -11.67
C LEU A 113 14.09 -16.70 -12.66
N GLN A 114 14.73 -17.83 -12.42
CA GLN A 114 14.51 -19.06 -13.16
C GLN A 114 13.16 -19.70 -12.76
N PRO A 115 12.64 -20.67 -13.54
CA PRO A 115 11.37 -21.34 -13.25
C PRO A 115 11.29 -22.01 -11.87
N ASP A 116 12.43 -22.43 -11.32
CA ASP A 116 12.58 -23.05 -10.00
C ASP A 116 12.63 -22.03 -8.84
N GLY A 117 12.79 -20.75 -9.15
CA GLY A 117 12.93 -19.68 -8.17
C GLY A 117 14.37 -19.30 -7.85
N PHE A 118 15.36 -19.84 -8.57
CA PHE A 118 16.74 -19.38 -8.44
C PHE A 118 16.92 -17.97 -9.03
N GLU A 119 17.63 -17.11 -8.31
CA GLU A 119 17.96 -15.75 -8.73
C GLU A 119 19.17 -15.72 -9.68
N ASP A 120 18.89 -15.63 -10.98
CA ASP A 120 19.93 -15.68 -12.02
C ASP A 120 20.64 -14.33 -12.22
N ILE A 121 19.88 -13.24 -12.12
CA ILE A 121 20.39 -11.88 -12.12
C ILE A 121 19.67 -11.11 -11.03
N ARG A 122 20.45 -10.42 -10.19
CA ARG A 122 19.97 -9.33 -9.36
C ARG A 122 20.79 -8.10 -9.59
N LEU A 123 20.08 -7.03 -9.93
CA LEU A 123 20.65 -5.70 -10.00
C LEU A 123 20.03 -4.85 -8.89
N THR A 124 20.87 -4.26 -8.04
CA THR A 124 20.43 -3.33 -7.01
C THR A 124 21.17 -2.00 -7.11
N ASN A 125 20.47 -0.90 -6.82
CA ASN A 125 21.07 0.44 -6.74
C ASN A 125 21.26 0.92 -5.29
N ARG A 126 21.04 0.03 -4.32
CA ARG A 126 21.22 0.26 -2.88
C ARG A 126 22.21 -0.75 -2.30
N ASN A 127 22.78 -0.42 -1.15
CA ASN A 127 23.60 -1.37 -0.41
C ASN A 127 22.72 -2.32 0.43
N ILE A 128 22.12 -3.31 -0.23
CA ILE A 128 21.27 -4.34 0.39
C ILE A 128 21.96 -5.69 0.28
N ILE A 129 22.08 -6.39 1.41
CA ILE A 129 22.68 -7.72 1.46
C ILE A 129 21.68 -8.74 0.89
N ASN A 130 22.12 -9.62 -0.02
CA ASN A 130 21.32 -10.77 -0.43
C ASN A 130 21.24 -11.79 0.70
N ARG A 131 20.05 -12.07 1.23
CA ARG A 131 19.92 -13.14 2.23
C ARG A 131 19.95 -14.51 1.58
N THR A 132 19.41 -14.66 0.38
CA THR A 132 19.34 -15.91 -0.35
C THR A 132 19.18 -15.65 -1.85
N GLU A 133 19.79 -16.48 -2.68
CA GLU A 133 19.52 -16.53 -4.12
C GLU A 133 18.38 -17.52 -4.44
N GLU A 134 18.03 -18.38 -3.47
CA GLU A 134 16.93 -19.33 -3.56
C GLU A 134 15.62 -18.66 -3.14
N GLU A 135 14.88 -18.13 -4.11
CA GLU A 135 13.61 -17.43 -3.90
C GLU A 135 12.40 -18.36 -4.06
N GLY A 136 12.61 -19.67 -4.29
CA GLY A 136 11.54 -20.66 -4.51
C GLY A 136 10.48 -20.72 -3.39
N GLU A 137 10.88 -20.45 -2.15
CA GLU A 137 9.98 -20.40 -0.99
C GLU A 137 9.59 -18.97 -0.59
N SER A 138 10.04 -17.95 -1.33
CA SER A 138 9.78 -16.58 -0.94
C SER A 138 8.30 -16.23 -1.15
N PRO A 139 7.69 -15.45 -0.23
CA PRO A 139 6.27 -15.14 -0.30
C PRO A 139 5.84 -14.49 -1.62
N HIS A 140 6.74 -13.73 -2.24
CA HIS A 140 6.50 -13.07 -3.52
C HIS A 140 6.55 -14.05 -4.70
N PHE A 141 7.57 -14.92 -4.74
CA PHE A 141 7.69 -15.93 -5.80
C PHE A 141 6.51 -16.92 -5.78
N MET A 142 6.14 -17.40 -4.60
CA MET A 142 4.94 -18.25 -4.44
C MET A 142 3.66 -17.55 -4.93
N ALA A 143 3.54 -16.23 -4.71
CA ALA A 143 2.38 -15.48 -5.13
C ALA A 143 2.27 -15.38 -6.66
N ILE A 144 3.37 -15.17 -7.38
CA ILE A 144 3.35 -15.12 -8.85
C ILE A 144 3.14 -16.51 -9.47
N GLN A 145 3.64 -17.58 -8.84
CA GLN A 145 3.34 -18.94 -9.27
C GLN A 145 1.85 -19.27 -9.18
N GLN A 146 1.18 -18.85 -8.10
CA GLN A 146 -0.23 -19.12 -7.84
C GLN A 146 -1.20 -18.16 -8.55
N ALA A 147 -0.70 -17.03 -9.07
CA ALA A 147 -1.53 -16.06 -9.78
C ALA A 147 -2.17 -16.69 -11.03
N SER A 148 -3.33 -16.17 -11.46
CA SER A 148 -3.97 -16.54 -12.73
C SER A 148 -3.43 -15.74 -13.93
N SER A 149 -2.93 -14.52 -13.68
CA SER A 149 -2.39 -13.60 -14.69
C SER A 149 -0.87 -13.67 -14.73
N ASP A 150 -0.26 -13.58 -15.93
CA ASP A 150 1.20 -13.53 -16.06
C ASP A 150 1.80 -12.28 -15.39
N LEU A 151 1.03 -11.22 -15.19
CA LEU A 151 1.41 -10.04 -14.42
C LEU A 151 0.87 -10.10 -12.99
N LEU A 152 1.72 -9.79 -12.02
CA LEU A 152 1.37 -9.61 -10.61
C LEU A 152 1.95 -8.29 -10.08
N SER A 153 1.17 -7.58 -9.26
CA SER A 153 1.67 -6.51 -8.41
C SER A 153 1.23 -6.74 -6.96
N ARG A 154 2.12 -6.50 -6.00
CA ARG A 154 1.81 -6.66 -4.58
C ARG A 154 2.71 -5.80 -3.70
N ILE A 155 2.13 -5.20 -2.66
CA ILE A 155 2.89 -4.49 -1.62
C ILE A 155 3.20 -5.47 -0.49
N MET A 156 4.49 -5.58 -0.13
CA MET A 156 4.99 -6.48 0.91
C MET A 156 6.21 -5.87 1.60
N LEU A 157 6.63 -6.43 2.74
CA LEU A 157 7.96 -6.14 3.29
C LEU A 157 9.01 -6.93 2.51
N ASN A 158 10.09 -6.26 2.14
CA ASN A 158 11.23 -6.94 1.53
C ASN A 158 11.98 -7.76 2.59
N PRO A 159 12.21 -9.08 2.37
CA PRO A 159 12.85 -9.94 3.36
C PRO A 159 14.28 -9.49 3.71
N ASP A 160 15.00 -8.87 2.78
CA ASP A 160 16.40 -8.49 2.95
C ASP A 160 16.57 -7.30 3.91
N ASN A 161 15.80 -6.23 3.68
CA ASN A 161 15.92 -4.96 4.41
C ASN A 161 14.73 -4.62 5.32
N GLN A 162 13.64 -5.40 5.29
CA GLN A 162 12.41 -5.19 6.06
C GLN A 162 11.69 -3.86 5.74
N GLU A 163 11.93 -3.28 4.55
CA GLU A 163 11.25 -2.08 4.10
C GLU A 163 10.00 -2.43 3.27
N PRO A 164 8.92 -1.63 3.37
CA PRO A 164 7.76 -1.78 2.50
C PRO A 164 8.12 -1.46 1.05
N ALA A 165 7.79 -2.40 0.17
CA ALA A 165 8.07 -2.30 -1.25
C ALA A 165 6.88 -2.79 -2.09
N LEU A 166 6.72 -2.19 -3.26
CA LEU A 166 5.85 -2.68 -4.29
C LEU A 166 6.65 -3.65 -5.17
N TYR A 167 6.24 -4.90 -5.18
CA TYR A 167 6.73 -5.91 -6.10
C TYR A 167 5.87 -5.94 -7.35
N VAL A 168 6.50 -5.90 -8.51
CA VAL A 168 5.84 -6.06 -9.80
C VAL A 168 6.57 -7.12 -10.61
N SER A 169 5.87 -8.16 -11.03
CA SER A 169 6.49 -9.28 -11.74
C SER A 169 5.71 -9.72 -12.96
N ARG A 170 6.43 -10.23 -13.94
CA ARG A 170 5.89 -10.88 -15.13
C ARG A 170 6.44 -12.30 -15.28
N ARG A 171 5.53 -13.27 -15.47
CA ARG A 171 5.84 -14.62 -15.96
C ARG A 171 6.23 -14.55 -17.42
N ILE A 172 7.33 -15.21 -17.76
CA ILE A 172 7.88 -15.21 -19.11
C ILE A 172 7.60 -16.56 -19.74
N ARG A 173 6.63 -16.58 -20.68
CA ARG A 173 6.29 -17.77 -21.45
C ARG A 173 6.69 -17.56 -22.90
N LEU A 174 7.57 -18.41 -23.42
CA LEU A 174 8.17 -18.24 -24.74
C LEU A 174 8.36 -19.59 -25.44
N ILE A 175 8.29 -19.55 -26.77
CA ILE A 175 8.66 -20.66 -27.65
C ILE A 175 10.08 -20.41 -28.14
N ASN A 176 10.96 -21.40 -28.02
CA ASN A 176 12.30 -21.33 -28.59
C ASN A 176 12.25 -21.78 -30.06
N THR A 177 12.05 -20.87 -31.00
CA THR A 177 11.94 -21.22 -32.43
C THR A 177 13.21 -21.82 -33.04
N ALA A 178 14.35 -21.78 -32.35
CA ALA A 178 15.58 -22.41 -32.83
C ALA A 178 15.57 -23.94 -32.62
N THR A 179 14.82 -24.43 -31.63
CA THR A 179 14.78 -25.84 -31.22
C THR A 179 13.38 -26.43 -31.27
N GLU A 180 12.34 -25.60 -31.15
CA GLU A 180 10.94 -25.98 -31.03
C GLU A 180 10.13 -25.63 -32.29
N SER A 181 9.01 -26.33 -32.47
CA SER A 181 8.07 -26.05 -33.56
C SER A 181 7.37 -24.71 -33.34
N PHE A 182 7.08 -23.98 -34.42
CA PHE A 182 6.20 -22.81 -34.40
C PHE A 182 4.78 -23.07 -33.87
N ARG A 183 4.37 -24.34 -33.77
CA ARG A 183 3.09 -24.76 -33.19
C ARG A 183 3.20 -25.27 -31.75
N ALA A 184 4.38 -25.21 -31.14
CA ALA A 184 4.55 -25.57 -29.74
C ALA A 184 3.80 -24.57 -28.84
N GLU A 185 3.35 -25.05 -27.68
CA GLU A 185 2.79 -24.18 -26.65
C GLU A 185 3.91 -23.41 -25.94
N PRO A 186 3.74 -22.12 -25.60
CA PRO A 186 4.75 -21.37 -24.87
C PRO A 186 5.08 -21.96 -23.50
N GLU A 187 6.35 -22.29 -23.27
CA GLU A 187 6.85 -22.81 -21.99
C GLU A 187 7.31 -21.68 -21.06
N LEU A 188 7.21 -21.91 -19.75
CA LEU A 188 7.72 -20.99 -18.74
C LEU A 188 9.26 -20.99 -18.77
N ARG A 189 9.86 -19.84 -19.11
CA ARG A 189 11.32 -19.65 -19.16
C ARG A 189 11.87 -18.90 -17.94
N GLY A 190 11.01 -18.28 -17.15
CA GLY A 190 11.41 -17.59 -15.94
C GLY A 190 10.48 -16.43 -15.61
N TYR A 191 10.99 -15.49 -14.81
CA TYR A 191 10.27 -14.35 -14.31
C TYR A 191 11.15 -13.11 -14.35
N LEU A 192 10.55 -11.97 -14.67
CA LEU A 192 11.15 -10.66 -14.45
C LEU A 192 10.43 -9.99 -13.28
N SER A 193 11.18 -9.53 -12.28
CA SER A 193 10.64 -8.87 -11.09
C SER A 193 11.30 -7.52 -10.85
N LEU A 194 10.49 -6.52 -10.57
CA LEU A 194 10.88 -5.18 -10.14
C LEU A 194 10.49 -5.03 -8.66
N THR A 195 11.43 -4.55 -7.84
CA THR A 195 11.15 -4.14 -6.47
C THR A 195 11.23 -2.62 -6.40
N ILE A 196 10.10 -1.98 -6.13
CA ILE A 196 9.94 -0.53 -6.10
C ILE A 196 9.82 -0.04 -4.66
N SER A 197 10.60 1.00 -4.33
CA SER A 197 10.59 1.62 -3.01
C SER A 197 9.31 2.42 -2.79
N LEU A 198 8.63 2.16 -1.68
CA LEU A 198 7.51 3.00 -1.25
C LEU A 198 7.94 4.12 -0.29
N GLN A 199 9.23 4.20 0.05
CA GLN A 199 9.75 5.24 0.93
C GLN A 199 9.38 6.67 0.49
N PRO A 200 9.49 7.05 -0.81
CA PRO A 200 9.07 8.39 -1.23
C PRO A 200 7.59 8.68 -0.94
N LEU A 201 6.73 7.66 -1.02
CA LEU A 201 5.32 7.79 -0.69
C LEU A 201 5.11 7.94 0.82
N ILE A 202 5.88 7.20 1.62
CA ILE A 202 5.86 7.27 3.08
C ILE A 202 6.39 8.62 3.56
N ASP A 203 7.44 9.15 2.95
CA ASP A 203 8.03 10.46 3.29
C ASP A 203 7.11 11.63 2.96
N MET A 204 6.19 11.45 1.99
CA MET A 204 5.13 12.42 1.69
C MET A 204 4.00 12.42 2.71
N LEU A 205 3.93 11.41 3.60
CA LEU A 205 2.91 11.37 4.64
C LEU A 205 3.18 12.47 5.67
N PRO A 206 2.18 13.28 6.03
CA PRO A 206 2.33 14.21 7.13
C PRO A 206 2.62 13.42 8.41
N SER A 207 3.66 13.82 9.17
CA SER A 207 4.06 13.19 10.43
C SER A 207 2.90 13.08 11.43
N THR A 208 1.97 14.02 11.37
CA THR A 208 0.66 13.96 12.02
C THR A 208 -0.35 14.64 11.11
N PRO A 209 -1.23 13.93 10.37
CA PRO A 209 -2.27 14.58 9.58
C PRO A 209 -3.15 15.47 10.47
N TRP A 210 -3.43 15.01 11.70
CA TRP A 210 -3.98 15.83 12.79
C TRP A 210 -3.33 15.42 14.12
N ASN A 211 -3.55 16.23 15.15
CA ASN A 211 -3.02 15.95 16.48
C ASN A 211 -3.56 14.61 17.02
N GLY A 212 -2.67 13.62 17.20
CA GLY A 212 -3.01 12.27 17.64
C GLY A 212 -3.52 11.30 16.56
N ALA A 213 -3.39 11.64 15.28
CA ALA A 213 -3.76 10.76 14.17
C ALA A 213 -2.52 10.10 13.53
N GLU A 214 -2.67 8.83 13.15
CA GLU A 214 -1.63 7.99 12.56
C GLU A 214 -2.16 7.38 11.26
N LEU A 215 -1.30 7.34 10.24
CA LEU A 215 -1.60 6.64 8.99
C LEU A 215 -0.90 5.29 9.00
N LEU A 216 -1.67 4.24 8.68
CA LEU A 216 -1.19 2.87 8.63
C LEU A 216 -1.26 2.37 7.19
N LEU A 217 -0.14 1.88 6.67
CA LEU A 217 -0.13 1.10 5.44
C LEU A 217 -0.33 -0.36 5.82
N THR A 218 -1.38 -0.99 5.30
CA THR A 218 -1.66 -2.40 5.57
C THR A 218 -1.77 -3.22 4.29
N ASP A 219 -1.43 -4.49 4.38
CA ASP A 219 -1.74 -5.45 3.32
C ASP A 219 -3.24 -5.83 3.31
N ASN A 220 -3.65 -6.66 2.35
CA ASN A 220 -5.01 -7.18 2.25
C ASN A 220 -5.44 -8.10 3.40
N ARG A 221 -4.50 -8.53 4.26
CA ARG A 221 -4.74 -9.33 5.47
C ARG A 221 -4.74 -8.47 6.73
N HIS A 222 -4.68 -7.13 6.58
CA HIS A 222 -4.62 -6.15 7.66
C HIS A 222 -3.32 -6.19 8.48
N HIS A 223 -2.25 -6.78 7.95
CA HIS A 223 -0.93 -6.65 8.57
C HIS A 223 -0.36 -5.26 8.29
N VAL A 224 0.12 -4.59 9.34
CA VAL A 224 0.74 -3.27 9.23
C VAL A 224 2.13 -3.41 8.61
N LEU A 225 2.33 -2.75 7.47
CA LEU A 225 3.57 -2.70 6.73
C LEU A 225 4.38 -1.44 7.08
N ALA A 226 3.70 -0.32 7.34
CA ALA A 226 4.34 0.93 7.73
C ALA A 226 3.37 1.82 8.52
N THR A 227 3.95 2.76 9.28
CA THR A 227 3.24 3.81 10.01
C THR A 227 3.86 5.18 9.71
N SER A 228 3.05 6.24 9.77
CA SER A 228 3.51 7.63 9.71
C SER A 228 4.24 8.11 10.96
N LEU A 229 4.24 7.35 12.07
CA LEU A 229 4.99 7.68 13.28
C LEU A 229 6.44 7.19 13.17
N SER A 230 7.40 8.10 13.40
CA SER A 230 8.83 7.77 13.43
C SER A 230 9.13 6.71 14.52
N ALA A 231 10.03 5.77 14.18
CA ALA A 231 10.41 4.59 14.98
C ALA A 231 10.80 4.88 16.44
N GLU A 232 11.08 6.14 16.78
CA GLU A 232 11.46 6.58 18.12
C GLU A 232 10.29 6.58 19.13
N GLN A 233 9.04 6.59 18.66
CA GLN A 233 7.83 6.48 19.52
C GLN A 233 7.27 5.05 19.62
N THR A 234 7.85 4.08 18.89
CA THR A 234 7.37 2.69 18.77
C THR A 234 7.95 1.73 19.83
N ARG A 235 8.70 2.23 20.83
CA ARG A 235 9.29 1.41 21.92
C ARG A 235 8.31 0.96 23.00
N GLN A 236 7.01 0.95 22.73
CA GLN A 236 6.02 0.25 23.57
C GLN A 236 5.35 -0.86 22.75
N PRO A 237 5.27 -2.09 23.26
CA PRO A 237 4.68 -3.20 22.52
C PRO A 237 3.22 -2.91 22.14
N PHE A 238 2.91 -3.12 20.87
CA PHE A 238 1.60 -2.85 20.25
C PHE A 238 0.46 -3.68 20.88
N SER A 239 0.77 -4.80 21.55
CA SER A 239 -0.22 -5.67 22.22
C SER A 239 -0.94 -5.01 23.39
N ASP A 240 -0.33 -4.02 24.05
CA ASP A 240 -0.92 -3.38 25.24
C ASP A 240 -1.86 -2.20 24.91
N ARG A 241 -1.98 -1.83 23.63
CA ARG A 241 -2.75 -0.64 23.19
C ARG A 241 -4.00 -0.95 22.39
N MET A 242 -4.28 -2.22 22.09
CA MET A 242 -5.43 -2.62 21.28
C MET A 242 -6.58 -3.10 22.17
N THR A 243 -7.58 -2.26 22.40
CA THR A 243 -8.92 -2.77 22.76
C THR A 243 -9.62 -3.12 21.46
N ILE A 244 -9.64 -4.40 21.10
CA ILE A 244 -10.50 -4.90 20.03
C ILE A 244 -11.94 -4.66 20.48
N ILE A 245 -12.66 -3.78 19.79
CA ILE A 245 -14.11 -3.69 19.93
C ILE A 245 -14.67 -4.83 19.07
N ASP A 246 -14.98 -5.97 19.71
CA ASP A 246 -15.72 -7.06 19.08
C ASP A 246 -17.12 -6.56 18.71
N GLU A 247 -17.37 -6.35 17.41
CA GLU A 247 -18.72 -6.28 16.87
C GLU A 247 -19.13 -7.66 16.35
N HIS A 248 -20.24 -8.17 16.90
CA HIS A 248 -20.93 -9.38 16.46
C HIS A 248 -21.18 -9.38 14.94
N PRO A 249 -20.98 -10.50 14.23
CA PRO A 249 -21.25 -10.56 12.80
C PRO A 249 -22.76 -10.64 12.54
N GLN A 250 -23.31 -9.66 11.84
CA GLN A 250 -24.57 -9.85 11.13
C GLN A 250 -24.30 -10.53 9.79
N ALA A 251 -24.96 -11.67 9.60
CA ALA A 251 -24.93 -12.47 8.38
C ALA A 251 -25.53 -11.67 7.21
N VAL A 252 -24.79 -11.56 6.10
CA VAL A 252 -25.31 -11.08 4.82
C VAL A 252 -25.28 -12.23 3.81
N GLN A 253 -26.45 -12.47 3.22
CA GLN A 253 -26.76 -13.53 2.28
C GLN A 253 -25.98 -13.38 0.95
N ARG A 254 -25.55 -14.53 0.40
CA ARG A 254 -24.99 -14.67 -0.94
C ARG A 254 -26.10 -14.50 -1.99
N SER A 255 -25.89 -13.63 -2.98
CA SER A 255 -26.55 -13.73 -4.29
C SER A 255 -25.50 -13.92 -5.37
N SER A 256 -25.63 -15.02 -6.10
CA SER A 256 -24.81 -15.36 -7.26
C SER A 256 -25.31 -14.66 -8.52
N SER A 257 -24.42 -14.06 -9.31
CA SER A 257 -24.56 -14.03 -10.77
C SER A 257 -23.20 -13.85 -11.43
N ARG A 258 -22.95 -14.70 -12.43
CA ARG A 258 -21.75 -14.80 -13.26
C ARG A 258 -21.75 -13.73 -14.38
N ASP A 259 -20.56 -13.62 -14.98
CA ASP A 259 -20.24 -13.18 -16.35
C ASP A 259 -19.95 -11.69 -16.59
N SER A 260 -18.67 -11.32 -16.40
CA SER A 260 -17.86 -10.53 -17.36
C SER A 260 -16.39 -10.49 -16.92
N PRO A 261 -15.40 -10.65 -17.83
CA PRO A 261 -13.99 -10.73 -17.47
C PRO A 261 -13.35 -9.34 -17.52
N ILE A 262 -12.92 -8.86 -16.36
CA ILE A 262 -11.84 -7.91 -16.05
C ILE A 262 -12.21 -7.36 -14.66
N SER A 263 -11.76 -8.04 -13.60
CA SER A 263 -11.82 -7.52 -12.24
C SER A 263 -10.38 -7.28 -11.77
N ILE A 264 -9.95 -6.02 -11.84
CA ILE A 264 -8.70 -5.58 -11.21
C ILE A 264 -9.00 -5.43 -9.73
N THR A 265 -8.71 -6.46 -8.94
CA THR A 265 -8.86 -6.40 -7.49
C THR A 265 -7.64 -5.70 -6.89
N ALA A 266 -7.66 -4.37 -6.88
CA ALA A 266 -6.73 -3.56 -6.09
C ALA A 266 -7.08 -3.70 -4.60
N GLY A 267 -6.71 -4.85 -4.01
CA GLY A 267 -6.94 -5.14 -2.59
C GLY A 267 -5.77 -4.63 -1.76
N SER A 268 -5.76 -3.35 -1.42
CA SER A 268 -4.94 -2.81 -0.33
C SER A 268 -5.71 -1.63 0.26
N TYR A 269 -6.40 -1.89 1.37
CA TYR A 269 -7.16 -0.86 2.07
C TYR A 269 -6.22 -0.08 2.98
N ILE A 270 -6.22 1.26 2.88
CA ILE A 270 -5.63 2.12 3.92
C ILE A 270 -6.70 2.32 4.99
N ARG A 271 -6.43 1.85 6.21
CA ARG A 271 -7.34 2.00 7.36
C ARG A 271 -6.75 3.00 8.34
N ILE A 272 -7.55 4.00 8.74
CA ILE A 272 -7.19 4.97 9.76
C ILE A 272 -7.80 4.52 11.08
N CYS A 273 -6.95 4.13 12.04
CA CYS A 273 -7.35 3.87 13.42
C CYS A 273 -7.25 5.17 14.23
N ARG A 274 -8.35 5.58 14.86
CA ARG A 274 -8.39 6.76 15.73
C ARG A 274 -8.09 6.33 17.15
N TYR A 275 -6.95 6.73 17.71
CA TYR A 275 -6.71 6.64 19.14
C TYR A 275 -7.32 7.87 19.83
N THR A 276 -8.34 7.66 20.65
CA THR A 276 -8.81 8.68 21.58
C THR A 276 -7.83 8.78 22.76
N CYS A 277 -7.18 9.93 22.91
CA CYS A 277 -6.49 10.28 24.14
C CYS A 277 -7.44 10.14 25.33
N CYS A 278 -7.08 9.30 26.30
CA CYS A 278 -7.73 9.25 27.60
C CYS A 278 -7.50 10.58 28.33
N CYS A 279 -8.52 11.42 28.37
CA CYS A 279 -8.62 12.50 29.33
C CYS A 279 -9.29 11.94 30.60
N PRO A 280 -8.70 12.06 31.80
CA PRO A 280 -9.27 11.48 33.00
C PRO A 280 -10.35 12.41 33.55
N LYS A 281 -11.57 12.30 33.03
CA LYS A 281 -12.85 12.44 33.75
C LYS A 281 -14.03 12.68 32.79
N GLN A 282 -15.05 11.85 33.01
CA GLN A 282 -16.48 12.04 32.68
C GLN A 282 -16.95 11.78 31.24
N ASN A 283 -17.58 10.61 31.10
CA ASN A 283 -18.79 10.31 30.32
C ASN A 283 -19.07 11.17 29.09
N CYS A 284 -18.82 10.60 27.90
CA CYS A 284 -19.66 10.81 26.72
C CYS A 284 -19.59 9.56 25.82
N CYS A 285 -20.67 8.77 25.81
CA CYS A 285 -20.93 7.72 24.83
C CYS A 285 -21.39 8.34 23.50
N GLY A 286 -20.99 7.71 22.39
CA GLY A 286 -21.57 7.89 21.06
C GLY A 286 -20.57 8.34 20.00
N THR A 287 -19.99 7.38 19.27
CA THR A 287 -19.26 7.64 18.01
C THR A 287 -19.73 6.66 16.93
N PRO A 288 -19.99 7.13 15.70
CA PRO A 288 -20.33 6.26 14.59
C PRO A 288 -19.08 5.68 13.93
N VAL A 289 -19.17 4.42 13.51
CA VAL A 289 -18.19 3.74 12.65
C VAL A 289 -18.48 4.18 11.21
N ILE A 290 -17.48 4.68 10.49
CA ILE A 290 -17.59 4.91 9.04
C ILE A 290 -16.78 3.82 8.34
N SER A 291 -17.47 2.76 7.93
CA SER A 291 -16.98 1.82 6.92
C SER A 291 -17.40 2.35 5.55
N ALA A 292 -16.45 2.77 4.72
CA ALA A 292 -16.70 2.99 3.31
C ALA A 292 -16.30 1.70 2.56
N GLY A 293 -17.29 0.85 2.28
CA GLY A 293 -17.18 -0.23 1.32
C GLY A 293 -18.03 0.12 0.11
N TRP A 294 -17.46 0.04 -1.08
CA TRP A 294 -18.23 0.09 -2.33
C TRP A 294 -17.80 -1.08 -3.22
N TYR A 295 -18.82 -1.68 -3.83
CA TYR A 295 -18.84 -2.87 -4.67
C TYR A 295 -18.00 -2.74 -5.94
#